data_AF-A0A1G4XG28-F1
#
_entry.id   AF-A0A1G4XG28-F1
#
_cell.length_a   1.000
_cell.length_b   1.000
_cell.length_c   1.000
_cell.angle_alpha   90.00
_cell.angle_beta   90.00
_cell.angle_gamma   90.00
#
_symmetry.space_group_name_H-M   'P 1'
#
loop_
_entity.id
_entity.type
_entity.pdbx_description
1 polymer ?
#
loop_
_entity_poly.entity_id
_entity_poly.type
_entity_poly.pdbx_seq_one_letter_code
_entity_poly.pdbx_strand_id
1 'polypeptide(L)'
;MRTAIMKILAGLLYVVLAFFISAVIKPVNQFWEWSSGWLFDLLWRHQLITDTYEWGMDPPSTIMLVIIVLVIAWLLARGVKVLRAKMGL
;
A
#
# COMPACT_ATOMS: atom_id res chain seq x y z
N MET A 1 -15.88 -6.46 -23.46
CA MET A 1 -15.08 -7.33 -22.56
C MET A 1 -13.59 -7.01 -22.58
N ARG A 2 -12.91 -6.96 -23.74
CA ARG A 2 -11.47 -6.62 -23.84
C ARG A 2 -11.05 -5.34 -23.10
N THR A 3 -11.81 -4.25 -23.25
CA THR A 3 -11.53 -2.97 -22.59
C THR A 3 -11.65 -3.03 -21.06
N ALA A 4 -12.54 -3.86 -20.53
CA ALA A 4 -12.69 -4.06 -19.09
C ALA A 4 -11.53 -4.89 -18.52
N ILE A 5 -11.13 -5.95 -19.22
CA ILE A 5 -9.98 -6.79 -18.88
C ILE A 5 -8.69 -5.96 -18.84
N MET A 6 -8.47 -5.09 -19.82
CA MET A 6 -7.31 -4.18 -19.86
C MET A 6 -7.28 -3.20 -18.69
N LYS A 7 -8.44 -2.70 -18.23
CA LYS A 7 -8.51 -1.83 -17.05
C LYS A 7 -8.16 -2.57 -15.76
N ILE A 8 -8.63 -3.82 -15.62
CA ILE A 8 -8.31 -4.68 -14.48
C ILE A 8 -6.81 -4.99 -14.45
N LEU A 9 -6.23 -5.37 -15.59
CA LEU A 9 -4.79 -5.60 -15.74
C LEU A 9 -3.95 -4.36 -15.40
N ALA A 10 -4.36 -3.18 -15.87
CA ALA A 10 -3.68 -1.93 -15.51
C ALA A 10 -3.76 -1.63 -14.01
N GLY A 11 -4.92 -1.86 -13.39
CA GLY A 11 -5.09 -1.75 -11.93
C GLY A 11 -4.16 -2.68 -11.17
N LEU A 12 -4.08 -3.94 -11.58
CA LEU A 12 -3.22 -4.95 -10.97
C LEU A 12 -1.74 -4.58 -11.12
N LEU A 13 -1.35 -4.03 -12.28
CA LEU A 13 0.00 -3.53 -12.51
C LEU A 13 0.37 -2.38 -11.55
N TYR A 14 -0.56 -1.44 -11.27
CA TYR A 14 -0.30 -0.38 -10.28
C TYR A 14 -0.12 -0.93 -8.87
N VAL A 15 -0.87 -1.97 -8.49
CA VAL A 15 -0.72 -2.62 -7.17
C VAL A 15 0.65 -3.29 -7.06
N VAL A 16 1.08 -4.01 -8.10
CA VAL A 16 2.41 -4.63 -8.14
C VAL A 16 3.50 -3.58 -8.03
N LEU A 17 3.44 -2.50 -8.82
CA LEU A 17 4.39 -1.41 -8.73
C LEU A 17 4.40 -0.75 -7.35
N ALA A 18 3.22 -0.52 -6.77
CA ALA A 18 3.09 0.04 -5.43
C ALA A 18 3.74 -0.84 -4.36
N PHE A 19 3.61 -2.17 -4.47
CA PHE A 19 4.28 -3.12 -3.58
C PHE A 19 5.80 -3.04 -3.67
N PHE A 20 6.35 -2.98 -4.89
CA PHE A 20 7.79 -2.78 -5.08
C PHE A 20 8.26 -1.43 -4.53
N ILE A 21 7.48 -0.36 -4.74
CA ILE A 21 7.77 0.97 -4.20
C ILE A 21 7.82 0.92 -2.67
N SER A 22 6.87 0.26 -2.01
CA SER A 22 6.87 0.16 -0.55
C SER A 22 8.09 -0.59 -0.01
N ALA A 23 8.57 -1.62 -0.71
CA ALA A 23 9.72 -2.41 -0.27
C ALA A 23 11.07 -1.73 -0.56
N VAL A 24 11.21 -1.09 -1.74
CA VAL A 24 12.51 -0.58 -2.22
C VAL A 24 12.77 0.85 -1.77
N ILE A 25 11.73 1.68 -1.68
CA ILE A 25 11.91 3.08 -1.34
C ILE A 25 12.04 3.24 0.18
N LYS A 26 13.27 3.43 0.65
CA LYS A 26 13.62 3.61 2.07
C LYS A 26 12.66 4.49 2.88
N PRO A 27 12.30 5.72 2.45
CA PRO A 27 11.38 6.54 3.24
C PRO A 27 9.98 5.94 3.36
N VAL A 28 9.50 5.20 2.35
CA VAL A 28 8.21 4.51 2.40
C VAL A 28 8.30 3.30 3.33
N ASN A 29 9.37 2.52 3.24
CA ASN A 29 9.60 1.42 4.16
C ASN A 29 9.68 1.91 5.61
N GLN A 30 10.51 2.92 5.90
CA GLN A 30 10.60 3.52 7.24
C GLN A 30 9.26 4.05 7.76
N PHE A 31 8.44 4.64 6.88
CA PHE A 31 7.09 5.06 7.24
C PHE A 31 6.19 3.87 7.58
N TRP A 32 6.27 2.77 6.81
CA TRP A 32 5.55 1.53 7.11
C TRP A 32 5.99 0.97 8.47
N GLU A 33 7.28 0.88 8.76
CA GLU A 33 7.79 0.38 10.04
C GLU A 33 7.28 1.21 11.22
N TRP A 34 7.40 2.54 11.11
CA TRP A 34 6.96 3.47 12.15
C TRP A 34 5.45 3.42 12.39
N SER A 35 4.65 3.46 11.31
CA SER A 35 3.19 3.43 11.41
C SER A 35 2.66 2.09 11.89
N SER A 36 3.31 0.97 11.50
CA SER A 36 2.97 -0.38 11.96
C SER A 36 3.24 -0.55 13.45
N GLY A 37 4.41 -0.08 13.94
CA GLY A 37 4.72 -0.11 15.37
C GLY A 37 3.73 0.71 16.21
N TRP A 38 3.35 1.90 15.74
CA TRP A 38 2.35 2.72 16.43
C TRP A 38 0.96 2.04 16.48
N LEU A 39 0.54 1.41 15.38
CA LEU A 39 -0.73 0.69 15.32
C LEU A 39 -0.71 -0.57 16.21
N PHE A 40 0.41 -1.29 16.22
CA PHE A 40 0.62 -2.44 17.11
C PHE A 40 0.47 -2.02 18.57
N ASP A 41 1.18 -0.97 19.00
CA ASP A 41 1.08 -0.43 20.36
C ASP A 41 -0.36 -0.05 20.72
N LEU A 42 -1.08 0.59 19.79
CA LEU A 42 -2.47 0.98 19.99
C LEU A 42 -3.37 -0.26 20.20
N LEU A 43 -3.25 -1.26 19.34
CA LEU A 43 -4.08 -2.46 19.37
C LEU A 43 -3.74 -3.36 20.57
N TRP A 44 -2.46 -3.45 20.94
CA TRP A 44 -2.00 -4.15 22.13
C TRP A 44 -2.55 -3.50 23.42
N ARG A 45 -2.50 -2.17 23.54
CA ARG A 45 -3.07 -1.44 24.69
C ARG A 45 -4.57 -1.65 24.86
N HIS A 46 -5.31 -1.85 23.77
CA HIS A 46 -6.74 -2.14 23.79
C HIS A 46 -7.05 -3.64 23.91
N GLN A 47 -6.03 -4.48 24.13
CA GLN A 47 -6.16 -5.94 24.24
C GLN A 47 -6.82 -6.59 23.02
N LEU A 48 -6.67 -5.99 21.84
CA LEU A 48 -7.23 -6.50 20.58
C LEU A 48 -6.31 -7.49 19.86
N ILE A 49 -5.02 -7.51 20.22
CA ILE A 49 -3.98 -8.41 19.67
C ILE A 49 -3.05 -8.89 20.79
N THR A 50 -2.23 -9.91 20.52
CA THR A 50 -1.21 -10.43 21.45
C THR A 50 0.23 -10.01 21.10
N ASP A 51 1.16 -10.03 22.06
CA ASP A 51 2.58 -9.66 21.86
C ASP A 51 3.47 -10.85 21.44
N THR A 52 2.87 -11.87 20.84
CA THR A 52 3.56 -13.12 20.45
C THR A 52 3.84 -13.19 18.96
N TYR A 53 3.57 -12.11 18.21
CA TYR A 53 3.78 -12.09 16.77
C TYR A 53 5.24 -11.79 16.43
N GLU A 54 5.74 -12.44 15.40
CA GLU A 54 6.98 -12.02 14.77
C GLU A 54 6.75 -10.68 14.05
N TRP A 55 7.69 -9.74 14.22
CA TRP A 55 7.57 -8.41 13.66
C TRP A 55 7.43 -8.45 12.13
N GLY A 56 6.44 -7.72 11.59
CA GLY A 56 6.12 -7.74 10.17
C GLY A 56 5.19 -8.90 9.74
N MET A 57 4.92 -9.87 10.62
CA MET A 57 3.89 -10.89 10.46
C MET A 57 2.68 -10.67 11.37
N ASP A 58 2.69 -9.59 12.14
CA ASP A 58 1.57 -9.17 12.96
C ASP A 58 0.44 -8.54 12.09
N PRO A 59 -0.84 -8.65 12.53
CA PRO A 59 -1.96 -8.05 11.83
C PRO A 59 -1.80 -6.53 11.55
N PRO A 60 -1.31 -5.70 12.50
CA PRO A 60 -1.05 -4.27 12.27
C PRO A 60 -0.12 -4.00 11.09
N SER A 61 1.03 -4.67 11.03
CA SER A 61 2.01 -4.54 9.94
C SER A 61 1.41 -4.91 8.58
N THR A 62 0.60 -5.97 8.55
CA THR A 62 -0.11 -6.40 7.33
C THR A 62 -1.14 -5.36 6.87
N ILE A 63 -1.96 -4.85 7.81
CA ILE A 63 -2.96 -3.82 7.53
C ILE A 63 -2.29 -2.56 6.98
N MET A 64 -1.22 -2.10 7.62
CA MET A 64 -0.50 -0.90 7.19
C MET A 64 0.13 -1.08 5.80
N LEU A 65 0.70 -2.25 5.51
CA LEU A 65 1.25 -2.55 4.19
C LEU A 65 0.17 -2.45 3.10
N VAL A 66 -0.99 -3.07 3.34
CA VAL A 66 -2.13 -3.01 2.40
C VAL A 66 -2.58 -1.57 2.17
N ILE A 67 -2.72 -0.77 3.23
CA ILE A 67 -3.14 0.63 3.12
C ILE A 67 -2.13 1.42 2.29
N ILE A 68 -0.83 1.31 2.60
CA ILE A 68 0.24 2.03 1.88
C ILE A 68 0.26 1.64 0.40
N VAL A 69 0.19 0.35 0.09
CA VAL A 69 0.14 -0.15 -1.29
C VAL A 69 -1.07 0.41 -2.03
N LEU A 70 -2.25 0.42 -1.42
CA LEU A 70 -3.46 0.96 -2.04
C LEU A 70 -3.36 2.48 -2.29
N VAL A 71 -2.80 3.23 -1.34
CA VAL A 71 -2.59 4.68 -1.47
C VAL A 71 -1.62 4.98 -2.62
N ILE A 72 -0.48 4.28 -2.68
CA ILE A 72 0.50 4.45 -3.75
C ILE A 72 -0.09 4.05 -5.10
N ALA A 73 -0.78 2.92 -5.19
CA ALA A 73 -1.44 2.47 -6.42
C ALA A 73 -2.47 3.49 -6.91
N TRP A 74 -3.24 4.08 -5.98
CA TRP A 74 -4.19 5.14 -6.28
C TRP A 74 -3.49 6.42 -6.77
N LEU A 75 -2.39 6.83 -6.13
CA LEU A 75 -1.59 7.99 -6.56
C LEU A 75 -1.01 7.78 -7.96
N LEU A 76 -0.50 6.60 -8.27
CA LEU A 76 -0.01 6.24 -9.60
C LEU A 76 -1.13 6.33 -10.65
N ALA A 77 -2.29 5.73 -10.36
CA ALA A 77 -3.44 5.78 -11.26
C ALA A 77 -3.93 7.21 -11.50
N ARG A 78 -3.95 8.03 -10.44
CA ARG A 78 -4.34 9.45 -10.52
C ARG A 78 -3.31 10.26 -11.30
N GLY A 79 -2.02 10.02 -11.09
CA GLY A 79 -0.93 10.65 -11.83
C GLY A 79 -1.03 10.40 -13.33
N VAL A 80 -1.26 9.14 -13.73
CA VAL A 80 -1.46 8.78 -15.15
C VAL A 80 -2.68 9.47 -15.73
N LYS A 81 -3.80 9.54 -14.99
CA LYS A 81 -5.01 10.24 -15.44
C LYS A 81 -4.77 11.73 -15.68
N VAL A 82 -4.04 12.40 -14.78
CA VAL A 82 -3.70 13.82 -14.90
C VAL A 82 -2.74 14.07 -16.06
N LEU A 83 -1.72 13.22 -16.22
CA LEU A 83 -0.77 13.30 -17.33
C LEU A 83 -1.48 13.13 -18.67
N ARG A 84 -2.36 12.14 -18.77
CA ARG A 84 -3.18 11.91 -19.97
C ARG A 84 -4.02 13.14 -20.33
N ALA A 85 -4.68 13.74 -19.35
CA ALA A 85 -5.45 14.96 -19.54
C ALA A 85 -4.60 16.15 -20.00
N LYS A 86 -3.36 16.28 -19.51
CA LYS A 86 -2.43 17.34 -19.96
C LYS A 86 -1.85 17.09 -21.36
N MET A 87 -1.67 15.83 -21.76
CA MET A 87 -1.12 15.45 -23.06
C MET A 87 -2.16 15.39 -24.18
N GLY A 88 -3.45 15.64 -23.89
CA GLY A 88 -4.52 15.63 -24.90
C GLY A 88 -4.88 14.24 -25.46
N LEU A 89 -4.56 13.17 -24.72
CA LEU A 89 -4.85 11.77 -25.06
C LEU A 89 -6.08 11.23 -24.30
#